data_AF-A0A429ATC5-F1
#
_entry.id   AF-A0A429ATC5-F1
#
_cell.length_a   1.000
_cell.length_b   1.000
_cell.length_c   1.000
_cell.angle_alpha   90.00
_cell.angle_beta   90.00
_cell.angle_gamma   90.00
#
_symmetry.space_group_name_H-M   'P 1'
#
loop_
_entity.id
_entity.type
_entity.pdbx_description
1 polymer ?
#
loop_
_entity_poly.entity_id
_entity_poly.type
_entity_poly.pdbx_seq_one_letter_code
_entity_poly.pdbx_strand_id
1 'polypeptide(L)'
;MTLTTARIAYEDERTALGMDYAEAALIIRRTMAHPNGHPIEVTEVKAPANRYEIGYHRELADDPEADFTPQELGGNGIDLVV
;
A
#
# COMPACT_ATOMS: atom_id res chain seq x y z
N MET A 1 6.08 -10.04 -5.70
CA MET A 1 4.61 -10.11 -5.82
C MET A 1 3.99 -9.20 -4.77
N THR A 2 2.97 -8.42 -5.13
CA THR A 2 2.21 -7.61 -4.17
C THR A 2 0.78 -8.13 -4.12
N LEU A 3 0.27 -8.37 -2.92
CA LEU A 3 -1.12 -8.71 -2.65
C LEU A 3 -1.75 -7.58 -1.84
N THR A 4 -2.87 -7.08 -2.34
CA THR A 4 -3.69 -6.07 -1.67
C THR A 4 -5.02 -6.68 -1.29
N THR A 5 -5.45 -6.47 -0.04
CA THR A 5 -6.78 -6.85 0.43
C THR A 5 -7.27 -5.84 1.46
N ALA A 6 -8.55 -5.93 1.82
CA ALA A 6 -9.13 -5.13 2.88
C ALA A 6 -10.03 -6.00 3.76
N ARG A 7 -10.08 -5.67 5.05
CA ARG A 7 -11.06 -6.25 5.99
C ARG A 7 -11.33 -5.29 7.14
N ILE A 8 -12.38 -5.55 7.90
CA ILE A 8 -12.60 -4.86 9.18
C ILE A 8 -11.38 -5.08 10.08
N ALA A 9 -10.87 -3.98 10.64
CA ALA A 9 -9.71 -4.00 11.52
C ALA A 9 -10.04 -4.70 12.84
N TYR A 10 -9.08 -5.45 13.38
CA TYR A 10 -9.19 -6.05 14.72
C TYR A 10 -8.99 -4.99 15.79
N GLU A 11 -9.36 -5.28 17.04
CA GLU A 11 -9.33 -4.30 18.12
C GLU A 11 -7.94 -3.73 18.42
N ASP A 12 -6.93 -4.59 18.40
CA ASP A 12 -5.52 -4.24 18.58
C ASP A 12 -5.03 -3.34 17.43
N GLU A 13 -5.37 -3.69 16.19
CA GLU A 13 -5.05 -2.91 14.99
C GLU A 13 -5.73 -1.54 15.02
N ARG A 14 -7.01 -1.49 15.41
CA ARG A 14 -7.75 -0.23 15.53
C ARG A 14 -7.10 0.70 16.55
N THR A 15 -6.68 0.15 17.68
CA THR A 15 -5.99 0.90 18.72
C THR A 15 -4.65 1.44 18.22
N ALA A 16 -3.86 0.59 17.56
CA ALA A 16 -2.54 0.97 17.05
C ALA A 16 -2.61 2.00 15.91
N LEU A 17 -3.65 1.93 15.07
CA LEU A 17 -3.82 2.77 13.89
C LEU A 17 -4.77 3.97 14.12
N GLY A 18 -5.33 4.09 15.33
CA GLY A 18 -6.30 5.14 15.68
C GLY A 18 -7.55 5.11 14.81
N MET A 19 -8.15 3.93 14.66
CA MET A 19 -9.33 3.66 13.82
C MET A 19 -10.58 3.43 14.67
N ASP A 20 -11.75 3.72 14.10
CA ASP A 20 -13.05 3.41 14.71
C ASP A 20 -13.47 1.94 14.48
N TYR A 21 -14.44 1.45 15.26
CA TYR A 21 -14.89 0.05 15.35
C TYR A 21 -15.29 -0.58 14.01
N ALA A 22 -15.87 0.20 13.11
CA ALA A 22 -16.36 -0.26 11.81
C ALA A 22 -15.40 0.05 10.65
N GLU A 23 -14.20 0.57 10.92
CA GLU A 23 -13.27 0.93 9.86
C GLU A 23 -12.54 -0.29 9.28
N ALA A 24 -12.42 -0.30 7.95
CA ALA A 24 -11.62 -1.29 7.25
C ALA A 24 -10.13 -0.91 7.30
N ALA A 25 -9.27 -1.91 7.50
CA ALA A 25 -7.84 -1.81 7.27
C ALA A 25 -7.53 -2.32 5.86
N LEU A 26 -6.77 -1.54 5.11
CA LEU A 26 -6.04 -1.99 3.92
C LEU A 26 -4.84 -2.82 4.39
N ILE A 27 -4.64 -3.97 3.76
CA ILE A 27 -3.51 -4.87 4.02
C ILE A 27 -2.74 -5.02 2.72
N ILE A 28 -1.49 -4.58 2.75
CA ILE A 28 -0.58 -4.63 1.60
C ILE A 28 0.55 -5.56 1.97
N ARG A 29 0.66 -6.69 1.27
CA ARG A 29 1.73 -7.67 1.46
C ARG A 29 2.63 -7.70 0.25
N ARG A 30 3.91 -7.37 0.43
CA ARG A 30 4.95 -7.46 -0.59
C ARG A 30 5.83 -8.67 -0.29
N THR A 31 5.93 -9.58 -1.25
CA THR A 31 6.90 -10.68 -1.23
C THR A 31 7.97 -10.40 -2.28
N MET A 32 9.19 -10.13 -1.82
CA MET A 32 10.37 -10.09 -2.67
C MET A 32 10.94 -11.50 -2.78
N ALA A 33 11.29 -11.92 -3.98
CA ALA A 33 11.93 -13.20 -4.23
C ALA A 33 13.16 -13.03 -5.11
N HIS A 34 14.14 -13.89 -4.90
CA HIS A 34 15.25 -14.05 -5.82
C HIS A 34 14.74 -14.46 -7.21
N PRO A 35 15.55 -14.25 -8.28
CA PRO A 35 15.19 -14.68 -9.62
C PRO A 35 14.90 -16.19 -9.75
N ASN A 36 15.42 -17.01 -8.82
CA ASN A 36 15.16 -18.45 -8.74
C ASN A 36 13.84 -18.80 -8.01
N GLY A 37 13.04 -17.81 -7.61
CA GLY A 37 11.74 -17.99 -6.95
C GLY A 37 11.78 -18.12 -5.42
N HIS A 38 12.96 -18.13 -4.79
CA HIS A 38 13.03 -18.18 -3.32
C HIS A 38 12.72 -16.82 -2.70
N PRO A 39 11.80 -16.74 -1.71
CA PRO A 39 11.47 -15.49 -1.05
C PRO A 39 12.68 -14.97 -0.24
N ILE A 40 12.96 -13.68 -0.40
CA ILE A 40 13.99 -12.94 0.33
C ILE A 40 13.36 -12.27 1.54
N GLU A 41 12.22 -11.62 1.31
CA GLU A 41 11.57 -10.79 2.30
C GLU A 41 10.06 -10.80 2.07
N VAL A 42 9.32 -10.80 3.18
CA VAL A 42 7.88 -10.55 3.18
C VAL A 42 7.60 -9.38 4.12
N THR A 43 7.09 -8.30 3.56
CA THR A 43 6.70 -7.09 4.28
C THR A 43 5.18 -6.98 4.24
N GLU A 44 4.55 -6.72 5.39
CA GLU A 44 3.11 -6.45 5.48
C GLU A 44 2.88 -5.10 6.13
N VAL A 45 2.09 -4.26 5.44
CA VAL A 45 1.67 -2.94 5.93
C VAL A 45 0.16 -2.96 6.11
N LYS A 46 -0.30 -2.39 7.21
CA LYS A 46 -1.71 -2.19 7.50
C LYS A 46 -1.99 -0.70 7.66
N ALA A 47 -3.01 -0.20 6.99
CA ALA A 47 -3.36 1.22 6.99
C ALA A 47 -4.88 1.42 7.06
N PRO A 48 -5.38 2.52 7.65
CA PRO A 48 -6.81 2.86 7.63
C PRO A 48 -7.31 3.09 6.19
N ALA A 49 -8.29 2.30 5.74
CA ALA A 49 -8.80 2.35 4.38
C ALA A 49 -9.56 3.65 4.05
N ASN A 50 -10.00 4.40 5.07
CA ASN A 50 -10.66 5.69 4.91
C ASN A 50 -9.69 6.87 4.74
N ARG A 51 -8.38 6.65 4.95
CA ARG A 51 -7.34 7.69 4.87
C ARG A 51 -6.36 7.48 3.73
N TYR A 52 -6.26 6.26 3.21
CA TYR A 52 -5.29 5.88 2.20
C TYR A 52 -5.98 5.22 1.02
N GLU A 53 -5.45 5.49 -0.17
CA GLU A 53 -5.85 4.88 -1.43
C GLU A 53 -4.61 4.24 -2.07
N ILE A 54 -4.82 3.15 -2.81
CA ILE A 54 -3.80 2.52 -3.63
C ILE A 54 -4.14 2.85 -5.07
N GLY A 55 -3.40 3.79 -5.66
CA GLY A 55 -3.54 4.06 -7.08
C GLY A 55 -2.40 3.44 -7.88
N TYR A 56 -2.73 2.97 -9.07
CA TYR A 56 -1.71 2.62 -10.06
C TYR A 56 -1.27 3.88 -10.79
N HIS A 57 -0.02 3.89 -11.25
CA HIS A 57 0.58 5.01 -11.99
C HIS A 57 -0.33 5.57 -13.11
N ARG A 58 -1.00 4.69 -13.85
CA ARG A 58 -1.94 5.07 -14.92
C ARG A 58 -3.25 5.72 -14.44
N GLU A 59 -3.61 5.57 -13.18
CA GLU A 59 -4.86 6.07 -12.59
C GLU A 59 -4.65 7.38 -11.83
N LEU A 60 -3.42 7.64 -11.35
CA LEU A 60 -3.08 8.83 -10.56
C LEU A 60 -2.39 9.94 -11.37
N ALA A 61 -1.91 9.64 -12.58
CA ALA A 61 -1.22 10.62 -13.42
C ALA A 61 -2.21 11.38 -14.31
N ASP A 62 -2.12 12.72 -14.33
CA ASP A 62 -2.82 13.57 -15.31
C ASP A 62 -2.41 13.24 -16.77
N ASP A 63 -1.24 12.60 -16.95
CA ASP A 63 -0.76 12.03 -18.21
C ASP A 63 -0.38 10.54 -18.00
N PRO A 64 -1.16 9.59 -18.56
CA PRO A 64 -0.94 8.15 -18.37
C PRO A 64 0.33 7.60 -19.05
N GLU A 65 1.01 8.40 -19.87
CA GLU A 65 2.29 8.08 -20.53
C GLU A 65 3.50 8.68 -19.80
N ALA A 66 3.29 9.57 -18.82
CA ALA A 66 4.39 10.21 -18.12
C ALA A 66 5.07 9.22 -17.18
N ASP A 67 6.30 8.81 -17.49
CA ASP A 67 7.07 7.83 -16.71
C ASP A 67 7.67 8.50 -15.45
N PHE A 68 6.83 8.75 -14.43
CA PHE A 68 7.28 9.39 -13.19
C PHE A 68 8.09 8.41 -12.34
N THR A 69 9.26 8.86 -11.92
CA THR A 69 10.08 8.13 -10.95
C THR A 69 9.41 8.11 -9.57
N PRO A 70 9.67 7.10 -8.72
CA PRO A 70 9.21 7.06 -7.33
C PRO A 70 9.39 8.35 -6.54
N GLN A 71 10.49 9.07 -6.78
CA GLN A 71 10.82 10.34 -6.13
C GLN A 71 9.89 11.48 -6.56
N GLU A 72 9.44 11.48 -7.81
CA GLU A 72 8.52 12.49 -8.36
C GLU A 72 7.08 12.27 -7.85
N LEU A 73 6.68 11.02 -7.64
CA LEU A 73 5.40 10.68 -7.00
C LEU A 73 5.37 11.13 -5.52
N GLY A 74 6.49 10.96 -4.80
CA GLY A 74 6.64 11.44 -3.42
C GLY A 74 6.45 12.96 -3.27
N GLY A 75 6.83 13.75 -4.29
CA GLY A 75 6.60 15.20 -4.31
C GLY A 75 5.14 15.61 -4.46
N ASN A 76 4.30 14.74 -5.03
CA ASN A 76 2.86 14.95 -5.24
C ASN A 76 1.99 14.42 -4.09
N GLY A 77 2.61 14.04 -2.95
CA GLY A 77 1.91 13.45 -1.82
C GLY A 77 1.53 11.98 -2.02
N ILE A 78 2.03 11.33 -3.06
CA ILE A 78 1.90 9.89 -3.27
C ILE A 78 3.13 9.23 -2.65
N ASP A 79 2.97 8.73 -1.42
CA ASP A 79 4.06 8.05 -0.71
C ASP A 79 4.25 6.65 -1.31
N LEU A 80 5.17 6.54 -2.28
CA LEU A 80 5.56 5.25 -2.84
C LEU A 80 6.51 4.57 -1.87
N VAL A 81 5.96 3.78 -0.95
CA VAL A 81 6.77 2.91 -0.09
C VAL A 81 7.24 1.72 -0.94
N VAL A 82 8.48 1.80 -1.44
CA VAL A 82 9.16 0.74 -2.20
C VAL A 82 9.74 -0.32 -1.27
#